data_AF-A0A0R2MDK9-F1
#
_entry.id   AF-A0A0R2MDK9-F1
#
_cell.length_a   1.000
_cell.length_b   1.000
_cell.length_c   1.000
_cell.angle_alpha   90.00
_cell.angle_beta   90.00
_cell.angle_gamma   90.00
#
_symmetry.space_group_name_H-M   'P 1'
#
loop_
_entity.id
_entity.type
_entity.pdbx_description
1 polymer ?
#
loop_
_entity_poly.entity_id
_entity_poly.type
_entity_poly.pdbx_seq_one_letter_code
_entity_poly.pdbx_strand_id
1 'polypeptide(L)'
;MTEVAKDLTEFNKMKNGGWYDVADPEIARIMNEASQLSFKYNYGDQNMDPETIKEKLFGRANKTNLVFTPIRMGFGVNTFLGDGAMINYDCDFMDHGTIKIGSRTLVGPRCQFITVYHPLHAESRLLGKMFTKPITIGADCWIGAGATIMGGVTLGNKTIVAAGAVVTHSFPDGSVIVGGNPARVIRQTDDAHSDIPDNEFKARRLITNIDTKQLHVGDTEQVAAMTLPPNTRGGHYSFSSSNDSIITISHEGKITAVGNGETTITVLFIQPEFDQVISQDIRITVI
;
A
#
# COMPACT_ATOMS: atom_id res chain seq x y z
N MET A 1 39.88 -5.92 1.23
CA MET A 1 39.66 -5.52 -0.18
C MET A 1 39.57 -4.01 -0.26
N THR A 2 40.26 -3.39 -1.21
CA THR A 2 40.24 -1.94 -1.43
C THR A 2 38.86 -1.47 -1.89
N GLU A 3 38.54 -0.18 -1.73
CA GLU A 3 37.25 0.41 -2.14
C GLU A 3 36.99 0.21 -3.65
N VAL A 4 38.04 0.34 -4.48
CA VAL A 4 38.03 0.03 -5.92
C VAL A 4 37.70 -1.44 -6.22
N ALA A 5 38.10 -2.39 -5.37
CA ALA A 5 37.79 -3.80 -5.55
C ALA A 5 36.34 -4.14 -5.15
N LYS A 6 35.70 -3.34 -4.28
CA LYS A 6 34.27 -3.49 -3.98
C LYS A 6 33.41 -3.09 -5.18
N ASP A 7 33.74 -2.04 -5.91
CA ASP A 7 32.97 -1.58 -7.08
C ASP A 7 32.95 -2.57 -8.26
N LEU A 8 33.82 -3.58 -8.26
CA LEU A 8 33.96 -4.56 -9.34
C LEU A 8 33.26 -5.91 -9.07
N THR A 9 32.58 -6.10 -7.93
CA THR A 9 31.84 -7.35 -7.67
C THR A 9 30.66 -7.50 -8.63
N GLU A 10 30.28 -8.75 -8.92
CA GLU A 10 29.12 -9.01 -9.80
C GLU A 10 27.82 -8.44 -9.21
N PHE A 11 27.70 -8.45 -7.87
CA PHE A 11 26.59 -7.81 -7.17
C PHE A 11 26.51 -6.29 -7.40
N ASN A 12 27.64 -5.59 -7.36
CA ASN A 12 27.67 -4.15 -7.62
C ASN A 12 27.45 -3.83 -9.10
N LYS A 13 27.95 -4.65 -10.02
CA LYS A 13 27.59 -4.57 -11.45
C LYS A 13 26.08 -4.69 -11.64
N MET A 14 25.45 -5.71 -11.02
CA MET A 14 24.00 -5.91 -11.06
C MET A 14 23.24 -4.68 -10.53
N LYS A 15 23.62 -4.17 -9.35
CA LYS A 15 22.97 -3.01 -8.73
C LYS A 15 23.06 -1.74 -9.59
N ASN A 16 24.17 -1.58 -10.31
CA ASN A 16 24.40 -0.43 -11.18
C ASN A 16 23.85 -0.63 -12.61
N GLY A 17 23.10 -1.70 -12.87
CA GLY A 17 22.54 -2.00 -14.19
C GLY A 17 23.57 -2.47 -15.23
N GLY A 18 24.78 -2.80 -14.78
CA GLY A 18 25.83 -3.39 -15.60
C GLY A 18 25.60 -4.88 -15.87
N TRP A 19 26.40 -5.44 -16.78
CA TRP A 19 26.40 -6.86 -17.07
C TRP A 19 27.06 -7.65 -15.94
N TYR A 20 26.36 -8.63 -15.39
CA TYR A 20 26.84 -9.48 -14.30
C TYR A 20 26.61 -10.97 -14.60
N ASP A 21 27.38 -11.82 -13.92
CA ASP A 21 27.25 -13.26 -13.90
C ASP A 21 26.30 -13.68 -12.78
N VAL A 22 25.22 -14.38 -13.12
CA VAL A 22 24.26 -14.90 -12.13
C VAL A 22 24.81 -16.09 -11.35
N ALA A 23 25.83 -16.77 -11.88
CA ALA A 23 26.48 -17.89 -11.19
C ALA A 23 27.47 -17.41 -10.11
N ASP A 24 27.65 -16.09 -9.94
CA ASP A 24 28.47 -15.54 -8.87
C ASP A 24 27.99 -16.06 -7.50
N PRO A 25 28.90 -16.54 -6.63
CA PRO A 25 28.52 -17.14 -5.35
C PRO A 25 27.74 -16.20 -4.41
N GLU A 26 28.01 -14.90 -4.43
CA GLU A 26 27.26 -13.93 -3.60
C GLU A 26 25.83 -13.81 -4.10
N ILE A 27 25.64 -13.70 -5.42
CA ILE A 27 24.33 -13.64 -6.05
C ILE A 27 23.53 -14.93 -5.81
N ALA A 28 24.15 -16.10 -6.05
CA ALA A 28 23.52 -17.39 -5.84
C ALA A 28 23.08 -17.59 -4.38
N ARG A 29 23.89 -17.14 -3.42
CA ARG A 29 23.54 -17.18 -1.99
C ARG A 29 22.28 -16.35 -1.71
N ILE A 30 22.20 -15.12 -2.23
CA ILE A 30 21.04 -14.24 -2.02
C ILE A 30 19.78 -14.85 -2.66
N MET A 31 19.87 -15.38 -3.88
CA MET A 31 18.75 -16.06 -4.53
C MET A 31 18.27 -17.28 -3.73
N ASN A 32 19.20 -18.06 -3.18
CA ASN A 32 18.84 -19.20 -2.31
C ASN A 32 18.14 -18.74 -1.03
N GLU A 33 18.62 -17.67 -0.38
CA GLU A 33 17.97 -17.08 0.80
C GLU A 33 16.55 -16.60 0.48
N ALA A 34 16.38 -15.90 -0.64
CA ALA A 34 15.08 -15.44 -1.12
C ALA A 34 14.12 -16.62 -1.39
N SER A 35 14.62 -17.69 -2.02
CA SER A 35 13.85 -18.90 -2.28
C SER A 35 13.40 -19.58 -0.98
N GLN A 36 14.28 -19.66 0.03
CA GLN A 36 13.95 -20.23 1.33
C GLN A 36 12.91 -19.39 2.08
N LEU A 37 13.06 -18.07 2.09
CA LEU A 37 12.08 -17.15 2.69
C LEU A 37 10.74 -17.18 1.95
N SER A 38 10.76 -17.23 0.62
CA SER A 38 9.54 -17.36 -0.20
C SER A 38 8.80 -18.66 0.11
N PHE A 39 9.52 -19.78 0.25
CA PHE A 39 8.91 -21.06 0.64
C PHE A 39 8.23 -20.97 2.00
N LYS A 40 8.95 -20.43 3.00
CA LYS A 40 8.40 -20.23 4.36
C LYS A 40 7.19 -19.31 4.36
N TYR A 41 7.23 -18.24 3.58
CA TYR A 41 6.10 -17.32 3.48
C TYR A 41 4.88 -17.99 2.86
N ASN A 42 5.09 -18.76 1.79
CA ASN A 42 4.01 -19.42 1.06
C ASN A 42 3.34 -20.56 1.81
N TYR A 43 4.12 -21.34 2.57
CA TYR A 43 3.66 -22.60 3.17
C TYR A 43 3.71 -22.62 4.70
N GLY A 44 4.16 -21.54 5.33
CA GLY A 44 4.35 -21.42 6.77
C GLY A 44 5.73 -21.90 7.25
N ASP A 45 6.11 -21.44 8.45
CA ASP A 45 7.31 -21.88 9.18
C ASP A 45 6.92 -22.02 10.66
N GLN A 46 7.47 -23.03 11.33
CA GLN A 46 7.14 -23.30 12.75
C GLN A 46 7.80 -22.30 13.72
N ASN A 47 8.87 -21.63 13.29
CA ASN A 47 9.72 -20.79 14.12
C ASN A 47 9.61 -19.29 13.80
N MET A 48 8.87 -18.92 12.75
CA MET A 48 8.75 -17.53 12.32
C MET A 48 7.33 -17.26 11.83
N ASP A 49 6.73 -16.20 12.37
CA ASP A 49 5.42 -15.77 11.92
C ASP A 49 5.49 -15.14 10.49
N PRO A 50 4.38 -15.15 9.74
CA PRO A 50 4.35 -14.64 8.38
C PRO A 50 4.78 -13.17 8.24
N GLU A 51 4.54 -12.32 9.23
CA GLU A 51 4.90 -10.90 9.15
C GLU A 51 6.41 -10.73 9.24
N THR A 52 7.06 -11.42 10.18
CA THR A 52 8.53 -11.43 10.28
C THR A 52 9.18 -12.00 9.02
N ILE A 53 8.60 -13.05 8.41
CA ILE A 53 9.10 -13.60 7.14
C ILE A 53 8.97 -12.54 6.03
N LYS A 54 7.82 -11.85 5.95
CA LYS A 54 7.56 -10.80 4.96
C LYS A 54 8.56 -9.65 5.09
N GLU A 55 8.82 -9.16 6.30
CA GLU A 55 9.78 -8.09 6.55
C GLU A 55 11.22 -8.47 6.17
N LYS A 56 11.59 -9.75 6.30
CA LYS A 56 12.91 -10.26 5.87
C LYS A 56 13.00 -10.53 4.37
N LEU A 57 11.88 -10.94 3.75
CA LEU A 57 11.84 -11.28 2.34
C LEU A 57 11.91 -10.03 1.47
N PHE A 58 11.19 -8.97 1.81
CA PHE A 58 11.13 -7.75 1.01
C PHE A 58 12.20 -6.73 1.43
N GLY A 59 12.67 -5.92 0.48
CA GLY A 59 13.53 -4.76 0.80
C GLY A 59 12.79 -3.71 1.63
N ARG A 60 11.46 -3.64 1.46
CA ARG A 60 10.52 -2.97 2.35
C ARG A 60 9.14 -3.58 2.21
N ALA A 61 8.57 -4.01 3.32
CA ALA A 61 7.14 -4.23 3.50
C ALA A 61 6.81 -3.95 4.97
N ASN A 62 5.56 -3.61 5.28
CA ASN A 62 5.12 -3.38 6.65
C ASN A 62 3.70 -3.94 6.88
N LYS A 63 3.20 -3.78 8.12
CA LYS A 63 1.88 -4.27 8.55
C LYS A 63 0.68 -3.76 7.74
N THR A 64 0.84 -2.67 6.98
CA THR A 64 -0.23 -2.16 6.12
C THR A 64 -0.30 -2.87 4.77
N ASN A 65 0.75 -3.60 4.39
CA ASN A 65 0.80 -4.35 3.15
C ASN A 65 0.09 -5.69 3.28
N LEU A 66 -0.83 -5.94 2.35
CA LEU A 66 -1.49 -7.24 2.18
C LEU A 66 -0.83 -7.97 1.01
N VAL A 67 -0.16 -9.09 1.30
CA VAL A 67 0.50 -9.92 0.30
C VAL A 67 -0.10 -11.31 0.39
N PHE A 68 -0.78 -11.71 -0.67
CA PHE A 68 -1.47 -12.99 -0.76
C PHE A 68 -0.55 -14.06 -1.36
N THR A 69 -0.46 -15.21 -0.70
CA THR A 69 0.42 -16.32 -1.09
C THR A 69 -0.30 -17.33 -2.01
N PRO A 70 0.40 -17.95 -2.96
CA PRO A 70 1.86 -17.97 -3.09
C PRO A 70 2.42 -16.78 -3.89
N ILE A 71 3.66 -16.40 -3.58
CA ILE A 71 4.48 -15.47 -4.37
C ILE A 71 5.80 -16.12 -4.77
N ARG A 72 6.43 -15.65 -5.85
CA ARG A 72 7.76 -16.07 -6.29
C ARG A 72 8.67 -14.83 -6.33
N MET A 73 9.80 -14.90 -5.65
CA MET A 73 10.78 -13.81 -5.58
C MET A 73 12.13 -14.31 -6.06
N GLY A 74 12.81 -13.55 -6.91
CA GLY A 74 14.19 -13.86 -7.33
C GLY A 74 15.22 -13.56 -6.23
N PHE A 75 15.09 -12.39 -5.61
CA PHE A 75 15.97 -11.85 -4.56
C PHE A 75 15.18 -11.40 -3.34
N GLY A 76 13.94 -10.94 -3.53
CA GLY A 76 13.10 -10.42 -2.45
C GLY A 76 13.50 -9.02 -1.98
N VAL A 77 14.74 -8.89 -1.50
CA VAL A 77 15.32 -7.69 -0.88
C VAL A 77 15.41 -6.48 -1.81
N ASN A 78 15.12 -6.66 -3.10
CA ASN A 78 15.11 -5.60 -4.11
C ASN A 78 13.69 -5.10 -4.43
N THR A 79 12.66 -5.68 -3.81
CA THR A 79 11.27 -5.28 -3.97
C THR A 79 10.81 -4.44 -2.77
N PHE A 80 10.28 -3.25 -3.05
CA PHE A 80 9.88 -2.26 -2.04
C PHE A 80 8.41 -1.88 -2.21
N LEU A 81 7.62 -2.14 -1.17
CA LEU A 81 6.19 -1.84 -1.13
C LEU A 81 5.94 -0.55 -0.34
N GLY A 82 5.19 0.37 -0.94
CA GLY A 82 4.62 1.53 -0.27
C GLY A 82 3.45 1.14 0.63
N ASP A 83 3.08 2.02 1.56
CA ASP A 83 2.06 1.71 2.56
C ASP A 83 0.69 1.40 1.93
N GLY A 84 0.03 0.36 2.41
CA GLY A 84 -1.27 -0.09 1.89
C GLY A 84 -1.23 -0.75 0.51
N ALA A 85 -0.05 -0.95 -0.10
CA ALA A 85 0.05 -1.72 -1.34
C ALA A 85 -0.40 -3.16 -1.11
N MET A 86 -1.15 -3.70 -2.07
CA MET A 86 -1.69 -5.05 -2.05
C MET A 86 -1.15 -5.87 -3.22
N ILE A 87 -0.61 -7.04 -2.93
CA ILE A 87 -0.13 -8.01 -3.93
C ILE A 87 -1.01 -9.24 -3.86
N ASN A 88 -1.72 -9.54 -4.93
CA ASN A 88 -2.63 -10.69 -5.02
C ASN A 88 -1.87 -11.98 -5.41
N TYR A 89 -2.57 -13.11 -5.43
CA TYR A 89 -2.02 -14.46 -5.57
C TYR A 89 -1.14 -14.67 -6.80
N ASP A 90 -0.19 -15.60 -6.71
CA ASP A 90 0.59 -16.14 -7.82
C ASP A 90 1.46 -15.12 -8.58
N CYS A 91 1.81 -13.99 -7.95
CA CYS A 91 2.70 -13.01 -8.58
C CYS A 91 4.16 -13.48 -8.61
N ASP A 92 4.88 -13.08 -9.65
CA ASP A 92 6.30 -13.36 -9.87
C ASP A 92 7.10 -12.06 -9.93
N PHE A 93 8.12 -11.97 -9.09
CA PHE A 93 9.04 -10.85 -8.99
C PHE A 93 10.45 -11.32 -9.33
N MET A 94 10.86 -11.16 -10.59
CA MET A 94 12.25 -11.34 -11.00
C MET A 94 13.04 -10.06 -10.67
N ASP A 95 13.22 -9.82 -9.38
CA ASP A 95 13.78 -8.60 -8.78
C ASP A 95 15.31 -8.64 -8.62
N HIS A 96 16.03 -9.11 -9.63
CA HIS A 96 17.48 -8.91 -9.68
C HIS A 96 17.82 -7.41 -9.65
N GLY A 97 17.02 -6.60 -10.37
CA GLY A 97 16.99 -5.15 -10.26
C GLY A 97 15.90 -4.67 -9.31
N THR A 98 15.94 -3.40 -8.96
CA THR A 98 14.96 -2.81 -8.03
C THR A 98 13.55 -2.79 -8.60
N ILE A 99 12.57 -3.17 -7.78
CA ILE A 99 11.14 -3.00 -8.03
C ILE A 99 10.56 -2.13 -6.93
N LYS A 100 9.96 -0.99 -7.30
CA LYS A 100 9.23 -0.11 -6.36
C LYS A 100 7.76 -0.09 -6.72
N ILE A 101 6.91 -0.37 -5.74
CA ILE A 101 5.44 -0.29 -5.87
C ILE A 101 4.93 0.74 -4.88
N GLY A 102 4.28 1.79 -5.39
CA GLY A 102 3.80 2.91 -4.58
C GLY A 102 2.67 2.55 -3.61
N SER A 103 2.36 3.48 -2.71
CA SER A 103 1.32 3.31 -1.70
C SER A 103 -0.05 3.07 -2.31
N ARG A 104 -0.87 2.25 -1.65
CA ARG A 104 -2.26 1.90 -2.04
C ARG A 104 -2.40 1.32 -3.46
N THR A 105 -1.29 0.94 -4.09
CA THR A 105 -1.32 0.28 -5.40
C THR A 105 -1.80 -1.16 -5.25
N LEU A 106 -2.72 -1.55 -6.11
CA LEU A 106 -3.31 -2.89 -6.16
C LEU A 106 -2.71 -3.68 -7.31
N VAL A 107 -2.12 -4.83 -7.01
CA VAL A 107 -1.59 -5.76 -8.02
C VAL A 107 -2.49 -6.99 -8.05
N GLY A 108 -3.11 -7.24 -9.20
CA GLY A 108 -3.97 -8.39 -9.46
C GLY A 108 -3.20 -9.71 -9.48
N PRO A 109 -3.90 -10.86 -9.49
CA PRO A 109 -3.24 -12.15 -9.40
C PRO A 109 -2.45 -12.47 -10.68
N ARG A 110 -1.42 -13.31 -10.56
CA ARG A 110 -0.57 -13.79 -11.66
C ARG A 110 0.19 -12.69 -12.42
N CYS A 111 0.40 -11.53 -11.80
CA CYS A 111 1.23 -10.49 -12.41
C CYS A 111 2.71 -10.87 -12.38
N GLN A 112 3.48 -10.38 -13.35
CA GLN A 112 4.91 -10.62 -13.47
C GLN A 112 5.67 -9.30 -13.53
N PHE A 113 6.74 -9.17 -12.77
CA PHE A 113 7.63 -8.00 -12.78
C PHE A 113 9.04 -8.47 -13.12
N ILE A 114 9.50 -8.14 -14.32
CA ILE A 114 10.70 -8.76 -14.92
C ILE A 114 11.76 -7.69 -15.15
N THR A 115 12.70 -7.55 -14.21
CA THR A 115 13.79 -6.56 -14.32
C THR A 115 14.94 -7.03 -15.22
N VAL A 116 15.04 -8.33 -15.49
CA VAL A 116 16.20 -8.99 -16.11
C VAL A 116 16.12 -8.97 -17.63
N TYR A 117 17.28 -8.79 -18.26
CA TYR A 117 17.47 -8.88 -19.69
C TYR A 117 18.66 -9.78 -20.03
N HIS A 118 18.55 -10.49 -21.15
CA HIS A 118 19.62 -11.30 -21.73
C HIS A 118 20.19 -10.64 -23.00
N PRO A 119 21.42 -11.01 -23.42
CA PRO A 119 21.94 -10.65 -24.72
C PRO A 119 20.98 -11.08 -25.84
N LEU A 120 20.72 -10.15 -26.78
CA LEU A 120 19.97 -10.46 -27.99
C LEU A 120 20.75 -11.41 -28.90
N HIS A 121 22.07 -11.19 -29.02
CA HIS A 121 22.98 -12.07 -29.75
C HIS A 121 23.06 -13.44 -29.09
N ALA A 122 22.79 -14.50 -29.86
CA ALA A 122 22.60 -15.85 -29.33
C ALA A 122 23.84 -16.43 -28.66
N GLU A 123 25.01 -16.33 -29.30
CA GLU A 123 26.24 -16.90 -28.73
C GLU A 123 26.71 -16.12 -27.50
N SER A 124 26.41 -14.82 -27.43
CA SER A 124 26.74 -14.01 -26.24
C SER A 124 25.99 -14.49 -24.99
N ARG A 125 24.88 -15.22 -25.15
CA ARG A 125 24.17 -15.84 -24.01
C ARG A 125 24.98 -16.97 -23.36
N LEU A 126 25.93 -17.58 -24.08
CA LEU A 126 26.82 -18.61 -23.53
C LEU A 126 27.75 -18.07 -22.44
N LEU A 127 27.93 -16.75 -22.36
CA LEU A 127 28.69 -16.10 -21.30
C LEU A 127 27.97 -16.12 -19.94
N GLY A 128 26.70 -16.53 -19.88
CA GLY A 128 25.90 -16.51 -18.65
C GLY A 128 25.59 -15.10 -18.13
N LYS A 129 25.90 -14.06 -18.90
CA LYS A 129 25.74 -12.67 -18.50
C LYS A 129 24.30 -12.19 -18.70
N MET A 130 23.86 -11.35 -17.78
CA MET A 130 22.57 -10.65 -17.81
C MET A 130 22.75 -9.23 -17.28
N PHE A 131 21.78 -8.36 -17.51
CA PHE A 131 21.72 -7.03 -16.90
C PHE A 131 20.29 -6.75 -16.43
N THR A 132 20.12 -5.74 -15.57
CA THR A 132 18.81 -5.38 -15.04
C THR A 132 18.43 -3.94 -15.38
N LYS A 133 17.13 -3.68 -15.43
CA LYS A 133 16.58 -2.32 -15.40
C LYS A 133 15.49 -2.24 -14.34
N PRO A 134 15.45 -1.17 -13.52
CA PRO A 134 14.51 -1.06 -12.42
C PRO A 134 13.06 -0.88 -12.92
N ILE A 135 12.09 -1.28 -12.11
CA ILE A 135 10.66 -1.01 -12.32
C ILE A 135 10.18 -0.05 -11.23
N THR A 136 9.44 0.98 -11.62
CA THR A 136 8.81 1.91 -10.67
C THR A 136 7.32 2.03 -10.98
N ILE A 137 6.48 1.72 -10.01
CA ILE A 137 5.03 1.89 -10.08
C ILE A 137 4.63 2.96 -9.08
N GLY A 138 3.90 3.98 -9.52
CA GLY A 138 3.38 5.05 -8.68
C GLY A 138 2.38 4.58 -7.63
N ALA A 139 1.88 5.52 -6.84
CA ALA A 139 0.81 5.30 -5.88
C ALA A 139 -0.55 5.16 -6.57
N ASP A 140 -1.50 4.52 -5.88
CA ASP A 140 -2.90 4.38 -6.30
C ASP A 140 -3.07 3.73 -7.68
N CYS A 141 -2.07 2.97 -8.15
CA CYS A 141 -2.15 2.26 -9.42
C CYS A 141 -2.98 0.97 -9.27
N TRP A 142 -3.49 0.46 -10.38
CA TRP A 142 -4.12 -0.86 -10.42
C TRP A 142 -3.55 -1.69 -11.56
N ILE A 143 -2.83 -2.76 -11.22
CA ILE A 143 -2.23 -3.68 -12.18
C ILE A 143 -3.19 -4.87 -12.35
N GLY A 144 -3.84 -4.97 -13.50
CA GLY A 144 -4.81 -6.01 -13.80
C GLY A 144 -4.19 -7.41 -13.82
N ALA A 145 -5.03 -8.42 -13.56
CA ALA A 145 -4.60 -9.81 -13.45
C ALA A 145 -3.78 -10.27 -14.67
N GLY A 146 -2.69 -11.00 -14.42
CA GLY A 146 -1.86 -11.56 -15.49
C GLY A 146 -1.04 -10.55 -16.28
N ALA A 147 -0.96 -9.29 -15.86
CA ALA A 147 -0.13 -8.30 -16.56
C ALA A 147 1.36 -8.54 -16.31
N THR A 148 2.18 -8.23 -17.32
CA THR A 148 3.64 -8.32 -17.25
C THR A 148 4.24 -6.92 -17.35
N ILE A 149 5.06 -6.54 -16.37
CA ILE A 149 5.78 -5.27 -16.35
C ILE A 149 7.27 -5.52 -16.61
N MET A 150 7.81 -4.94 -17.68
CA MET A 150 9.21 -5.11 -18.06
C MET A 150 10.14 -4.10 -17.38
N GLY A 151 11.39 -4.51 -17.18
CA GLY A 151 12.43 -3.68 -16.57
C GLY A 151 12.66 -2.38 -17.34
N GLY A 152 12.82 -1.27 -16.62
CA GLY A 152 12.96 0.07 -17.17
C GLY A 152 11.64 0.83 -17.30
N VAL A 153 10.50 0.19 -16.99
CA VAL A 153 9.19 0.84 -16.96
C VAL A 153 9.02 1.67 -15.69
N THR A 154 8.52 2.89 -15.89
CA THR A 154 7.95 3.75 -14.84
C THR A 154 6.49 3.99 -15.15
N LEU A 155 5.59 3.61 -14.24
CA LEU A 155 4.17 3.97 -14.30
C LEU A 155 3.91 5.12 -13.33
N GLY A 156 3.36 6.21 -13.84
CA GLY A 156 2.92 7.33 -13.02
C GLY A 156 1.75 6.98 -12.11
N ASN A 157 1.49 7.85 -11.14
CA ASN A 157 0.43 7.68 -10.15
C ASN A 157 -0.93 7.46 -10.83
N LYS A 158 -1.75 6.59 -10.23
CA LYS A 158 -3.11 6.25 -10.68
C LYS A 158 -3.20 5.59 -12.05
N THR A 159 -2.10 5.04 -12.55
CA THR A 159 -2.12 4.24 -13.78
C THR A 159 -2.86 2.91 -13.55
N ILE A 160 -3.77 2.58 -14.47
CA ILE A 160 -4.45 1.30 -14.53
C ILE A 160 -3.87 0.50 -15.70
N VAL A 161 -3.39 -0.70 -15.42
CA VAL A 161 -2.93 -1.66 -16.43
C VAL A 161 -4.01 -2.71 -16.63
N ALA A 162 -4.50 -2.87 -17.85
CA ALA A 162 -5.49 -3.89 -18.18
C ALA A 162 -4.95 -5.31 -17.94
N ALA A 163 -5.85 -6.24 -17.65
CA ALA A 163 -5.50 -7.65 -17.48
C ALA A 163 -4.77 -8.21 -18.73
N GLY A 164 -3.75 -9.03 -18.49
CA GLY A 164 -2.94 -9.66 -19.54
C GLY A 164 -2.07 -8.71 -20.38
N ALA A 165 -1.99 -7.43 -20.03
CA ALA A 165 -1.17 -6.47 -20.78
C ALA A 165 0.33 -6.72 -20.58
N VAL A 166 1.14 -6.48 -21.62
CA VAL A 166 2.60 -6.51 -21.56
C VAL A 166 3.14 -5.09 -21.67
N VAL A 167 3.57 -4.55 -20.54
CA VAL A 167 4.01 -3.16 -20.40
C VAL A 167 5.51 -3.08 -20.66
N THR A 168 5.86 -2.49 -21.80
CA THR A 168 7.27 -2.35 -22.26
C THR A 168 7.75 -0.90 -22.33
N HIS A 169 6.89 0.08 -22.01
CA HIS A 169 7.21 1.50 -22.03
C HIS A 169 6.62 2.19 -20.80
N SER A 170 7.24 3.29 -20.37
CA SER A 170 6.77 4.11 -19.26
C SER A 170 5.54 4.94 -19.66
N PHE A 171 4.69 5.22 -18.68
CA PHE A 171 3.52 6.09 -18.83
C PHE A 171 3.54 7.16 -17.73
N PRO A 172 3.27 8.44 -18.07
CA PRO A 172 3.36 9.54 -17.13
C PRO A 172 2.25 9.48 -16.06
N ASP A 173 2.37 10.35 -15.06
CA ASP A 173 1.28 10.63 -14.13
C ASP A 173 0.02 11.09 -14.89
N GLY A 174 -1.16 10.80 -14.33
CA GLY A 174 -2.40 11.40 -14.78
C GLY A 174 -3.54 10.45 -15.10
N SER A 175 -3.74 9.38 -14.30
CA SER A 175 -4.96 8.57 -14.36
C SER A 175 -5.27 8.06 -15.78
N VAL A 176 -4.51 7.06 -16.22
CA VAL A 176 -4.64 6.45 -17.55
C VAL A 176 -4.91 4.96 -17.45
N ILE A 177 -5.72 4.43 -18.38
CA ILE A 177 -5.81 2.99 -18.62
C ILE A 177 -4.90 2.65 -19.79
N VAL A 178 -3.98 1.71 -19.57
CA VAL A 178 -3.12 1.13 -20.60
C VAL A 178 -3.42 -0.36 -20.76
N GLY A 179 -3.29 -0.89 -21.97
CA GLY A 179 -3.50 -2.32 -22.21
C GLY A 179 -3.01 -2.80 -23.56
N GLY A 180 -3.00 -4.12 -23.74
CA GLY A 180 -2.49 -4.79 -24.95
C GLY A 180 -1.08 -5.36 -24.80
N ASN A 181 -0.60 -6.02 -25.86
CA ASN A 181 0.75 -6.57 -25.95
C ASN A 181 1.37 -6.17 -27.30
N PRO A 182 2.26 -5.15 -27.33
CA PRO A 182 2.69 -4.32 -26.20
C PRO A 182 1.61 -3.30 -25.77
N ALA A 183 1.62 -2.91 -24.49
CA ALA A 183 0.61 -2.02 -23.92
C ALA A 183 0.64 -0.62 -24.54
N ARG A 184 -0.54 -0.04 -24.76
CA ARG A 184 -0.77 1.33 -25.24
C ARG A 184 -1.85 2.00 -24.39
N VAL A 185 -1.90 3.33 -24.41
CA VAL A 185 -3.00 4.07 -23.78
C VAL A 185 -4.30 3.69 -24.47
N ILE A 186 -5.28 3.23 -23.69
CA ILE A 186 -6.64 2.94 -24.13
C ILE A 186 -7.50 4.19 -23.96
N ARG A 187 -7.46 4.79 -22.76
CA ARG A 187 -8.15 6.04 -22.45
C ARG A 187 -7.59 6.71 -21.19
N GLN A 188 -7.95 7.97 -20.99
CA GLN A 188 -7.83 8.65 -19.71
C GLN A 188 -8.94 8.16 -18.75
N THR A 189 -8.69 8.19 -17.45
CA THR A 189 -9.71 8.03 -16.42
C THR A 189 -10.04 9.35 -15.78
N ASP A 190 -11.31 9.48 -15.41
CA ASP A 190 -11.79 10.60 -14.63
C ASP A 190 -11.87 10.16 -13.18
N ASP A 191 -11.08 10.79 -12.31
CA ASP A 191 -11.11 10.52 -10.87
C ASP A 191 -12.24 11.28 -10.16
N ALA A 192 -12.95 12.19 -10.85
CA ALA A 192 -14.04 12.96 -10.27
C ALA A 192 -15.29 12.10 -10.02
N HIS A 193 -15.46 11.00 -10.77
CA HIS A 193 -16.65 10.16 -10.70
C HIS A 193 -16.27 8.73 -10.29
N SER A 194 -16.96 8.19 -9.28
CA SER A 194 -16.80 6.80 -8.88
C SER A 194 -17.77 5.91 -9.63
N ASP A 195 -17.32 4.73 -10.04
CA ASP A 195 -18.21 3.67 -10.54
C ASP A 195 -18.98 2.97 -9.40
N ILE A 196 -18.68 3.30 -8.13
CA ILE A 196 -19.43 2.85 -6.96
C ILE A 196 -20.64 3.79 -6.78
N PRO A 197 -21.85 3.26 -6.54
CA PRO A 197 -23.03 4.09 -6.27
C PRO A 197 -22.79 5.04 -5.09
N ASP A 198 -23.21 6.31 -5.21
CA ASP A 198 -22.99 7.35 -4.20
C ASP A 198 -23.44 6.92 -2.79
N ASN A 199 -24.53 6.15 -2.71
CA ASN A 199 -25.07 5.66 -1.44
C ASN A 199 -24.12 4.74 -0.66
N GLU A 200 -23.07 4.17 -1.27
CA GLU A 200 -22.03 3.44 -0.54
C GLU A 200 -21.08 4.37 0.24
N PHE A 201 -21.03 5.66 -0.11
CA PHE A 201 -20.31 6.68 0.65
C PHE A 201 -21.19 7.37 1.70
N LYS A 202 -22.45 6.94 1.84
CA LYS A 202 -23.38 7.43 2.87
C LYS A 202 -23.05 6.81 4.22
N ALA A 203 -22.99 7.64 5.26
CA ALA A 203 -22.75 7.19 6.62
C ALA A 203 -23.95 6.37 7.10
N ARG A 204 -23.67 5.16 7.57
CA ARG A 204 -24.69 4.27 8.13
C ARG A 204 -24.79 4.42 9.63
N ARG A 205 -23.65 4.66 10.30
CA ARG A 205 -23.55 4.82 11.75
C ARG A 205 -22.46 5.81 12.10
N LEU A 206 -22.63 6.48 13.23
CA LEU A 206 -21.61 7.28 13.89
C LEU A 206 -21.17 6.51 15.14
N ILE A 207 -19.87 6.43 15.36
CA ILE A 207 -19.29 5.86 16.57
C ILE A 207 -18.31 6.85 17.18
N THR A 208 -18.15 6.75 18.49
CA THR A 208 -17.22 7.57 19.27
C THR A 208 -16.24 6.65 20.00
N ASN A 209 -15.07 7.18 20.37
CA ASN A 209 -14.10 6.42 21.16
C ASN A 209 -14.55 6.17 22.60
N ILE A 210 -15.57 6.90 23.06
CA ILE A 210 -16.21 6.75 24.38
C ILE A 210 -17.73 6.81 24.23
N ASP A 211 -18.45 5.97 24.97
CA ASP A 211 -19.92 6.01 25.07
C ASP A 211 -20.37 6.65 26.39
N THR A 212 -19.62 6.38 27.46
CA THR A 212 -19.78 7.00 28.77
C THR A 212 -18.41 7.28 29.38
N LYS A 213 -18.34 8.29 30.24
CA LYS A 213 -17.10 8.62 30.97
C LYS A 213 -17.40 9.30 32.30
N GLN A 214 -16.61 8.96 33.31
CA GLN A 214 -16.55 9.69 34.56
C GLN A 214 -15.27 10.52 34.60
N LEU A 215 -15.37 11.78 35.04
CA LEU A 215 -14.28 12.75 35.13
C LEU A 215 -14.32 13.48 36.47
N HIS A 216 -13.21 14.08 36.88
CA HIS A 216 -13.16 15.07 37.95
C HIS A 216 -13.15 16.48 37.38
N VAL A 217 -13.59 17.47 38.16
CA VAL A 217 -13.48 18.88 37.75
C VAL A 217 -12.03 19.24 37.43
N GLY A 218 -11.81 19.84 36.27
CA GLY A 218 -10.49 20.17 35.72
C GLY A 218 -9.95 19.13 34.74
N ASP A 219 -10.50 17.92 34.70
CA ASP A 219 -10.08 16.89 33.74
C ASP A 219 -10.42 17.30 32.29
N THR A 220 -9.60 16.83 31.36
CA THR A 220 -9.85 16.96 29.92
C THR A 220 -9.76 15.61 29.23
N GLU A 221 -10.55 15.42 28.18
CA GLU A 221 -10.58 14.18 27.39
C GLU A 221 -10.81 14.52 25.91
N GLN A 222 -10.35 13.67 25.00
CA GLN A 222 -10.58 13.84 23.57
C GLN A 222 -11.72 12.93 23.12
N VAL A 223 -12.82 13.52 22.68
CA VAL A 223 -13.87 12.80 21.95
C VAL A 223 -13.43 12.70 20.50
N ALA A 224 -13.15 11.47 20.06
CA ALA A 224 -12.89 11.16 18.65
C ALA A 224 -14.12 10.46 18.08
N ALA A 225 -14.55 10.88 16.90
CA ALA A 225 -15.72 10.34 16.21
C ALA A 225 -15.34 9.81 14.83
N MET A 226 -16.02 8.76 14.40
CA MET A 226 -15.84 8.16 13.09
C MET A 226 -17.17 7.63 12.56
N THR A 227 -17.39 7.76 11.26
CA THR A 227 -18.52 7.13 10.58
C THR A 227 -18.20 5.70 10.15
N LEU A 228 -19.23 4.86 10.07
CA LEU A 228 -19.17 3.57 9.40
C LEU A 228 -20.04 3.60 8.12
N PRO A 229 -19.50 3.23 6.95
CA PRO A 229 -18.11 2.83 6.74
C PRO A 229 -17.14 4.03 6.87
N PRO A 230 -15.85 3.80 7.19
CA PRO A 230 -14.88 4.88 7.47
C PRO A 230 -14.53 5.74 6.25
N ASN A 231 -14.84 5.28 5.04
CA ASN A 231 -14.62 5.99 3.77
C ASN A 231 -15.82 6.81 3.30
N THR A 232 -16.71 7.17 4.22
CA THR A 232 -17.85 8.07 3.99
C THR A 232 -17.37 9.43 3.45
N ARG A 233 -18.15 10.08 2.57
CA ARG A 233 -17.79 11.37 1.91
C ARG A 233 -18.83 12.46 2.17
N GLY A 234 -18.49 13.71 1.84
CA GLY A 234 -19.46 14.80 1.76
C GLY A 234 -20.08 15.22 3.10
N GLY A 235 -19.39 15.02 4.22
CA GLY A 235 -19.90 15.37 5.54
C GLY A 235 -18.88 15.95 6.51
N HIS A 236 -19.37 16.47 7.63
CA HIS A 236 -18.57 17.08 8.68
C HIS A 236 -19.14 16.78 10.07
N TYR A 237 -18.28 16.84 11.08
CA TYR A 237 -18.66 16.61 12.48
C TYR A 237 -19.07 17.93 13.16
N SER A 238 -20.02 17.84 14.08
CA SER A 238 -20.36 18.92 15.01
C SER A 238 -20.49 18.34 16.42
N PHE A 239 -20.03 19.11 17.40
CA PHE A 239 -19.97 18.70 18.80
C PHE A 239 -20.71 19.72 19.68
N SER A 240 -21.51 19.24 20.63
CA SER A 240 -22.22 20.11 21.58
C SER A 240 -22.42 19.44 22.92
N SER A 241 -22.45 20.22 24.01
CA SER A 241 -22.82 19.77 25.35
C SER A 241 -24.25 20.19 25.66
N SER A 242 -25.01 19.33 26.35
CA SER A 242 -26.34 19.68 26.86
C SER A 242 -26.29 20.65 28.05
N ASN A 243 -25.13 20.78 28.69
CA ASN A 243 -24.92 21.66 29.84
C ASN A 243 -23.45 22.09 29.96
N ASP A 244 -23.15 23.28 29.43
CA ASP A 244 -21.81 23.88 29.45
C ASP A 244 -21.33 24.25 30.86
N SER A 245 -22.21 24.26 31.87
CA SER A 245 -21.81 24.46 33.28
C SER A 245 -21.20 23.21 33.91
N ILE A 246 -21.28 22.06 33.23
CA ILE A 246 -20.71 20.76 33.69
C ILE A 246 -19.52 20.38 32.81
N ILE A 247 -19.69 20.39 31.49
CA ILE A 247 -18.65 20.10 30.49
C ILE A 247 -18.74 21.10 29.36
N THR A 248 -17.61 21.71 29.00
CA THR A 248 -17.45 22.45 27.73
C THR A 248 -16.82 21.54 26.67
N ILE A 249 -17.13 21.77 25.40
CA ILE A 249 -16.56 21.00 24.27
C ILE A 249 -16.12 21.92 23.14
N SER A 250 -14.93 21.68 22.57
CA SER A 250 -14.42 22.42 21.41
C SER A 250 -14.96 21.86 20.08
N HIS A 251 -14.80 22.61 18.99
CA HIS A 251 -15.13 22.13 17.64
C HIS A 251 -14.26 20.94 17.18
N GLU A 252 -13.15 20.67 17.86
CA GLU A 252 -12.28 19.52 17.62
C GLU A 252 -12.62 18.33 18.54
N GLY A 253 -13.65 18.44 19.38
CA GLY A 253 -14.09 17.37 20.28
C GLY A 253 -13.32 17.28 21.61
N LYS A 254 -12.51 18.29 21.96
CA LYS A 254 -11.84 18.31 23.27
C LYS A 254 -12.83 18.77 24.35
N ILE A 255 -13.01 17.96 25.39
CA ILE A 255 -13.91 18.26 26.50
C ILE A 255 -13.14 18.68 27.74
N THR A 256 -13.73 19.59 28.53
CA THR A 256 -13.18 20.04 29.83
C THR A 256 -14.27 20.02 30.88
N ALA A 257 -14.03 19.30 31.97
CA ALA A 257 -14.92 19.23 33.13
C ALA A 257 -14.82 20.52 33.95
N VAL A 258 -15.94 21.22 34.10
CA VAL A 258 -16.01 22.54 34.75
C VAL A 258 -16.89 22.56 36.00
N GLY A 259 -17.81 21.61 36.16
CA GLY A 259 -18.69 21.53 37.32
C GLY A 259 -19.27 20.14 37.54
N ASN A 260 -19.65 19.83 38.78
CA ASN A 260 -20.17 18.52 39.15
C ASN A 260 -21.58 18.29 38.58
N GLY A 261 -21.86 17.06 38.19
CA GLY A 261 -23.18 16.63 37.71
C GLY A 261 -23.10 15.69 36.51
N GLU A 262 -24.26 15.45 35.90
CA GLU A 262 -24.39 14.64 34.68
C GLU A 262 -24.74 15.53 33.49
N THR A 263 -24.10 15.28 32.36
CA THR A 263 -24.39 15.96 31.09
C THR A 263 -24.22 14.99 29.93
N THR A 264 -24.82 15.32 28.79
CA THR A 264 -24.65 14.58 27.54
C THR A 264 -23.88 15.44 26.55
N ILE A 265 -22.88 14.85 25.91
CA ILE A 265 -22.27 15.39 24.70
C ILE A 265 -22.97 14.74 23.52
N THR A 266 -23.46 15.56 22.59
CA THR A 266 -23.99 15.07 21.32
C THR A 266 -22.96 15.33 20.23
N VAL A 267 -22.58 14.26 19.53
CA VAL A 267 -21.80 14.33 18.31
C VAL A 267 -22.75 14.14 17.14
N LEU A 268 -22.70 15.05 16.17
CA LEU A 268 -23.42 14.95 14.91
C LEU A 268 -22.44 14.70 13.79
N PHE A 269 -22.85 13.90 12.80
CA PHE A 269 -22.24 13.87 11.49
C PHE A 269 -23.29 14.26 10.46
N ILE A 270 -23.02 15.36 9.76
CA ILE A 270 -23.95 16.01 8.83
C ILE A 270 -23.43 15.76 7.42
N GLN A 271 -24.25 15.16 6.55
CA GLN A 271 -23.96 14.89 5.15
C GLN A 271 -24.98 15.59 4.23
N PRO A 272 -24.70 16.83 3.80
CA PRO A 272 -25.62 17.57 2.94
C PRO A 272 -25.90 16.87 1.60
N GLU A 273 -24.91 16.21 1.02
CA GLU A 273 -25.04 15.47 -0.26
C GLU A 273 -26.10 14.37 -0.20
N PHE A 274 -26.36 13.82 1.00
CA PHE A 274 -27.31 12.73 1.22
C PHE A 274 -28.56 13.15 2.00
N ASP A 275 -28.72 14.46 2.26
CA ASP A 275 -29.75 15.04 3.13
C ASP A 275 -29.88 14.27 4.45
N GLN A 276 -28.73 14.07 5.13
CA GLN A 276 -28.65 13.21 6.31
C GLN A 276 -27.93 13.90 7.47
N VAL A 277 -28.45 13.66 8.67
CA VAL A 277 -27.74 13.89 9.94
C VAL A 277 -27.84 12.62 10.77
N ILE A 278 -26.72 12.13 11.28
CA ILE A 278 -26.67 11.04 12.26
C ILE A 278 -26.05 11.56 13.55
N SER A 279 -26.53 11.08 14.69
CA SER A 279 -26.08 11.52 16.01
C SER A 279 -25.58 10.35 16.85
N GLN A 280 -24.68 10.65 17.78
CA GLN A 280 -24.24 9.76 18.84
C GLN A 280 -24.12 10.59 20.12
N ASP A 281 -24.83 10.15 21.16
CA ASP A 281 -24.78 10.77 22.48
C ASP A 281 -23.77 10.04 23.37
N ILE A 282 -23.04 10.82 24.17
CA ILE A 282 -22.05 10.35 25.13
C ILE A 282 -22.46 10.87 26.51
N ARG A 283 -22.64 9.97 27.48
CA ARG A 283 -22.98 10.38 28.85
C ARG A 283 -21.74 10.66 29.68
N ILE A 284 -21.64 11.85 30.25
CA ILE A 284 -20.53 12.26 31.10
C ILE A 284 -21.04 12.52 32.51
N THR A 285 -20.36 11.95 33.49
CA THR A 285 -20.56 12.26 34.91
C THR A 285 -19.29 12.94 35.43
N VAL A 286 -19.44 14.12 36.03
CA VAL A 286 -18.34 14.85 36.67
C VAL A 286 -18.54 14.80 38.19
N ILE A 287 -17.53 14.31 38.91
CA ILE A 287 -17.53 14.16 40.37
C ILE A 287 -16.47 15.03 41.06
#